data_AF-A0A354XL14-F1
#
_entry.id   AF-A0A354XL14-F1
#
_cell.length_a   1.000
_cell.length_b   1.000
_cell.length_c   1.000
_cell.angle_alpha   90.00
_cell.angle_beta   90.00
_cell.angle_gamma   90.00
#
_symmetry.space_group_name_H-M   'P 1'
#
loop_
_entity.id
_entity.type
_entity.pdbx_description
1 polymer ?
#
loop_
_entity_poly.entity_id
_entity_poly.type
_entity_poly.pdbx_seq_one_letter_code
_entity_poly.pdbx_strand_id
1 'polypeptide(L)'
;LDRFRAWGQEEGISAEMYLAVRARPVTKPLDFARRLRAVKAFAQREEAAALAAANKRVSNILSKQEHDGSTQVEASLLQEAAEKALFEAVTASQQQVAPLFAKGDYQQALDALATLR
;
A
#
# COMPACT_ATOMS: atom_id res chain seq x y z
N LEU A 1 6.49 4.54 20.26
CA LEU A 1 6.35 3.42 19.31
C LEU A 1 7.50 2.41 19.40
N ASP A 2 8.66 2.75 19.96
CA ASP A 2 9.82 1.83 19.99
C ASP A 2 9.58 0.52 20.75
N ARG A 3 8.65 0.47 21.73
CA ARG A 3 8.20 -0.79 22.35
C ARG A 3 7.54 -1.78 21.37
N PHE A 4 6.97 -1.30 20.26
CA PHE A 4 6.43 -2.16 19.21
C PHE A 4 7.51 -2.88 18.41
N ARG A 5 8.76 -2.41 18.43
CA ARG A 5 9.86 -3.12 17.77
C ARG A 5 10.19 -4.43 18.50
N ALA A 6 10.28 -4.39 19.82
CA ALA A 6 10.53 -5.58 20.65
C ALA A 6 9.35 -6.56 20.55
N TRP A 7 8.12 -6.09 20.76
CA TRP A 7 6.91 -6.90 20.60
C TRP A 7 6.76 -7.47 19.17
N GLY A 8 7.08 -6.67 18.14
CA GLY A 8 7.01 -7.12 16.76
C GLY A 8 7.99 -8.24 16.45
N GLN A 9 9.20 -8.20 17.00
CA GLN A 9 10.18 -9.28 16.81
C GLN A 9 9.72 -10.59 17.44
N GLU A 10 9.08 -10.55 18.61
CA GLU A 10 8.46 -11.72 19.26
C GLU A 10 7.32 -12.30 18.39
N GLU A 11 6.58 -11.45 17.69
CA GLU A 11 5.54 -11.82 16.74
C GLU A 11 6.09 -12.19 15.34
N GLY A 12 7.40 -12.27 15.14
CA GLY A 12 8.01 -12.60 13.84
C GLY A 12 7.83 -11.51 12.76
N ILE A 13 7.66 -10.25 13.17
CA ILE A 13 7.66 -9.08 12.29
C ILE A 13 9.11 -8.64 12.09
N SER A 14 9.54 -8.54 10.83
CA SER A 14 10.90 -8.12 10.51
C SER A 14 11.13 -6.62 10.81
N ALA A 15 12.39 -6.23 10.98
CA ALA A 15 12.76 -4.83 11.16
C ALA A 15 12.33 -3.97 9.96
N GLU A 16 12.39 -4.53 8.74
CA GLU A 16 11.96 -3.87 7.51
C GLU A 16 10.45 -3.58 7.52
N MET A 17 9.61 -4.55 7.93
CA MET A 17 8.16 -4.35 8.07
C MET A 17 7.84 -3.27 9.10
N TYR A 18 8.57 -3.26 10.22
CA TYR A 18 8.43 -2.22 11.24
C TYR A 18 8.76 -0.83 10.69
N LEU A 19 9.89 -0.69 9.99
CA LEU A 19 10.31 0.57 9.38
C LEU A 19 9.34 1.04 8.31
N ALA A 20 8.82 0.13 7.49
CA ALA A 20 7.85 0.45 6.44
C ALA A 20 6.55 1.05 7.01
N VAL A 21 6.00 0.48 8.09
CA VAL A 21 4.80 1.05 8.74
C VAL A 21 5.13 2.34 9.49
N ARG A 22 6.30 2.43 10.14
CA ARG A 22 6.77 3.62 10.86
C ARG A 22 7.06 4.81 9.96
N ALA A 23 7.44 4.59 8.70
CA ALA A 23 7.65 5.65 7.73
C ALA A 23 6.36 6.41 7.37
N ARG A 24 5.18 5.85 7.69
CA ARG A 24 3.88 6.52 7.53
C ARG A 24 3.52 7.30 8.80
N PRO A 25 2.79 8.42 8.70
CA PRO A 25 2.39 9.24 9.86
C PRO A 25 1.27 8.57 10.68
N VAL A 26 1.57 7.41 11.27
CA VAL A 26 0.63 6.64 12.11
C VAL A 26 0.82 7.05 13.56
N THR A 27 -0.18 7.70 14.13
CA THR A 27 -0.12 8.26 15.50
C THR A 27 -0.81 7.39 16.55
N LYS A 28 -1.68 6.45 16.12
CA LYS A 28 -2.48 5.59 17.01
C LYS A 28 -1.81 4.22 17.20
N PRO A 29 -1.48 3.79 18.43
CA PRO A 29 -0.82 2.51 18.69
C PRO A 29 -1.59 1.27 18.19
N LEU A 30 -2.91 1.24 18.36
CA LEU A 30 -3.76 0.15 17.87
C LEU A 30 -3.74 0.05 16.34
N ASP A 31 -3.77 1.20 15.67
CA ASP A 31 -3.69 1.30 14.21
C ASP A 31 -2.35 0.79 13.68
N PHE A 32 -1.28 1.18 14.36
CA PHE A 32 0.08 0.71 14.06
C PHE A 32 0.19 -0.82 14.15
N ALA A 33 -0.36 -1.42 15.22
CA ALA A 33 -0.38 -2.87 15.40
C ALA A 33 -1.17 -3.58 14.28
N ARG A 34 -2.34 -3.05 13.91
CA ARG A 34 -3.17 -3.61 12.82
C ARG A 34 -2.46 -3.57 11.48
N ARG A 35 -1.81 -2.45 11.15
CA ARG A 35 -1.00 -2.31 9.93
C ARG A 35 0.17 -3.27 9.90
N LEU A 36 0.89 -3.43 11.02
CA LEU A 36 2.01 -4.38 11.09
C LEU A 36 1.56 -5.82 10.83
N ARG A 37 0.48 -6.27 11.46
CA ARG A 37 -0.07 -7.62 11.23
C ARG A 37 -0.53 -7.80 9.78
N ALA A 38 -1.18 -6.79 9.21
CA ALA A 38 -1.63 -6.84 7.82
C ALA A 38 -0.44 -6.91 6.85
N VAL A 39 0.62 -6.11 7.06
CA VAL A 39 1.85 -6.17 6.25
C VAL A 39 2.54 -7.52 6.39
N LYS A 40 2.62 -8.08 7.60
CA LYS A 40 3.19 -9.41 7.82
C LYS A 40 2.42 -10.49 7.07
N ALA A 41 1.09 -10.51 7.18
CA ALA A 41 0.24 -11.48 6.50
C ALA A 41 0.32 -11.33 4.98
N PHE A 42 0.34 -10.09 4.48
CA PHE A 42 0.47 -9.80 3.07
C PHE A 42 1.82 -10.27 2.52
N ALA A 43 2.92 -10.02 3.23
CA ALA A 43 4.27 -10.40 2.80
C ALA A 43 4.48 -11.92 2.65
N GLN A 44 3.59 -12.76 3.21
CA GLN A 44 3.63 -14.22 3.03
C GLN A 44 2.96 -14.68 1.73
N ARG A 45 2.30 -13.79 0.98
CA ARG A 45 1.63 -14.11 -0.28
C ARG A 45 2.55 -13.94 -1.47
N GLU A 46 2.39 -14.77 -2.49
CA GLU A 46 3.17 -14.68 -3.74
C GLU A 46 2.89 -13.37 -4.48
N GLU A 47 1.64 -12.90 -4.42
CA GLU A 47 1.20 -11.65 -5.05
C GLU A 47 1.87 -10.42 -4.45
N ALA A 48 2.33 -10.50 -3.18
CA ALA A 48 3.00 -9.38 -2.53
C ALA A 48 4.35 -9.05 -3.17
N ALA A 49 5.09 -10.06 -3.65
CA ALA A 49 6.35 -9.84 -4.35
C ALA A 49 6.14 -9.10 -5.68
N ALA A 50 5.10 -9.49 -6.43
CA ALA A 50 4.74 -8.84 -7.69
C ALA A 50 4.31 -7.38 -7.46
N LEU A 51 3.44 -7.13 -6.48
CA LEU A 51 2.98 -5.78 -6.15
C LEU A 51 4.11 -4.90 -5.62
N ALA A 52 5.01 -5.45 -4.79
CA ALA A 52 6.19 -4.72 -4.31
C ALA A 52 7.14 -4.35 -5.44
N ALA A 53 7.36 -5.25 -6.40
CA ALA A 53 8.18 -4.97 -7.58
C ALA A 53 7.54 -3.89 -8.47
N ALA A 54 6.23 -3.94 -8.70
CA ALA A 54 5.50 -2.91 -9.43
C ALA A 54 5.62 -1.54 -8.74
N ASN A 55 5.35 -1.48 -7.43
CA ASN A 55 5.47 -0.25 -6.64
C ASN A 55 6.89 0.33 -6.68
N LYS A 56 7.92 -0.51 -6.58
CA LYS A 56 9.32 -0.07 -6.71
C LYS A 56 9.61 0.56 -8.07
N ARG A 57 9.10 -0.04 -9.16
CA ARG A 57 9.26 0.53 -10.51
C ARG A 57 8.58 1.89 -10.61
N VAL A 58 7.36 2.02 -10.11
CA VAL A 58 6.64 3.30 -10.06
C VAL A 58 7.42 4.34 -9.26
N SER A 59 7.87 4.02 -8.05
CA SER A 59 8.67 4.93 -7.23
C SER A 59 9.97 5.37 -7.92
N ASN A 60 10.66 4.47 -8.62
CA ASN A 60 11.87 4.80 -9.37
C ASN A 60 11.60 5.68 -10.61
N ILE A 61 10.41 5.59 -11.21
CA ILE A 61 9.99 6.47 -12.30
C ILE A 61 9.71 7.86 -11.73
N LEU A 62 8.92 7.92 -10.66
CA LEU A 62 8.55 9.18 -9.98
C LEU A 62 9.77 9.90 -9.40
N SER A 63 10.77 9.18 -8.87
CA SER A 63 11.98 9.81 -8.32
C SER A 63 12.85 10.52 -9.37
N LYS A 64 12.63 10.25 -10.66
CA LYS A 64 13.35 10.89 -11.77
C LYS A 64 12.58 12.08 -12.35
N GLN A 65 11.37 12.35 -11.85
CA GLN A 65 10.53 13.44 -12.28
C GLN A 65 10.39 14.46 -11.15
N GLU A 66 10.46 15.75 -11.48
CA GLU A 66 10.09 16.80 -10.54
C GLU A 66 8.56 16.84 -10.45
N HIS A 67 8.00 16.10 -9.49
CA HIS A 67 6.57 16.13 -9.22
C HIS A 67 6.32 16.75 -7.83
N ASP A 68 5.28 17.59 -7.73
CA ASP A 68 4.87 18.23 -6.47
C ASP A 68 4.01 17.30 -5.58
N GLY A 69 3.62 16.13 -6.11
CA GLY A 69 2.82 15.13 -5.41
C GLY A 69 1.31 15.40 -5.47
N SER A 70 0.89 16.45 -6.16
CA SER A 70 -0.51 16.80 -6.41
C SER A 70 -0.86 16.51 -7.86
N THR A 71 -1.00 15.23 -8.20
CA THR A 71 -1.41 14.82 -9.54
C THR A 71 -2.88 14.40 -9.51
N GLN A 72 -3.78 15.30 -9.89
CA GLN A 72 -5.12 14.89 -10.29
C GLN A 72 -5.05 14.36 -11.72
N VAL A 73 -5.54 13.14 -11.92
CA VAL A 73 -5.60 12.54 -13.26
C VAL A 73 -6.86 13.04 -13.94
N GLU A 74 -6.71 13.79 -15.04
CA GLU A 74 -7.82 14.17 -15.89
C GLU A 74 -8.14 13.04 -16.89
N ALA A 75 -9.25 12.35 -16.68
CA ALA A 75 -9.67 11.23 -17.52
C ALA A 75 -9.88 11.60 -19.00
N SER A 76 -10.17 12.89 -19.28
CA SER A 76 -10.30 13.45 -20.63
C SER A 76 -8.99 13.46 -21.43
N LEU A 77 -7.84 13.45 -20.74
CA LEU A 77 -6.52 13.46 -21.37
C LEU A 77 -6.01 12.05 -21.69
N LEU A 78 -6.67 11.00 -21.18
CA LEU A 78 -6.30 9.61 -21.47
C LEU A 78 -6.73 9.25 -22.88
N GLN A 79 -5.77 8.87 -23.72
CA GLN A 79 -6.03 8.61 -25.15
C GLN A 79 -6.08 7.11 -25.42
N GLU A 80 -5.15 6.36 -24.84
CA GLU A 80 -5.01 4.94 -25.12
C GLU A 80 -6.02 4.12 -24.32
N ALA A 81 -6.46 3.00 -24.90
CA ALA A 81 -7.36 2.06 -24.22
C ALA A 81 -6.70 1.48 -22.95
N ALA A 82 -5.39 1.26 -22.97
CA ALA A 82 -4.63 0.76 -21.83
C ALA A 82 -4.61 1.77 -20.66
N GLU A 83 -4.47 3.06 -20.95
CA GLU A 83 -4.49 4.12 -19.93
C GLU A 83 -5.85 4.21 -19.25
N LYS A 84 -6.93 4.16 -20.03
CA LYS A 84 -8.31 4.17 -19.51
C LYS A 84 -8.60 2.95 -18.66
N ALA A 85 -8.22 1.76 -19.14
CA ALA A 85 -8.41 0.52 -18.39
C ALA A 85 -7.64 0.53 -17.06
N LEU A 86 -6.40 1.05 -17.04
CA LEU A 86 -5.62 1.20 -15.81
C LEU A 86 -6.28 2.19 -14.85
N PHE A 87 -6.72 3.35 -15.35
CA PHE A 87 -7.38 4.36 -14.54
C PHE A 87 -8.68 3.85 -13.90
N GLU A 88 -9.49 3.10 -14.66
CA GLU A 88 -10.70 2.45 -14.17
C GLU A 88 -10.38 1.40 -13.10
N ALA A 89 -9.41 0.52 -13.34
CA ALA A 89 -9.01 -0.53 -12.40
C ALA A 89 -8.49 0.06 -11.07
N VAL A 90 -7.67 1.11 -11.12
CA VAL A 90 -7.16 1.81 -9.94
C VAL A 90 -8.29 2.50 -9.18
N THR A 91 -9.19 3.19 -9.89
CA THR A 91 -10.33 3.89 -9.29
C THR A 91 -11.30 2.92 -8.61
N ALA A 92 -11.65 1.81 -9.27
CA ALA A 92 -12.51 0.77 -8.70
C ALA A 92 -11.88 0.17 -7.44
N SER A 93 -10.59 -0.12 -7.48
CA SER A 93 -9.86 -0.65 -6.33
C SER A 93 -9.82 0.35 -5.19
N GLN A 94 -9.60 1.64 -5.47
CA GLN A 94 -9.63 2.70 -4.46
C GLN A 94 -11.00 2.78 -3.76
N GLN A 95 -12.09 2.70 -4.51
CA GLN A 95 -13.45 2.69 -3.96
C GLN A 95 -13.72 1.46 -3.08
N GLN A 96 -13.21 0.30 -3.48
CA GLN A 96 -13.35 -0.94 -2.71
C GLN A 96 -12.58 -0.90 -1.39
N VAL A 97 -11.35 -0.34 -1.39
CA VAL A 97 -10.48 -0.36 -0.20
C VAL A 97 -10.69 0.82 0.75
N ALA A 98 -11.19 1.95 0.28
CA ALA A 98 -11.50 3.12 1.11
C ALA A 98 -12.33 2.79 2.38
N PRO A 99 -13.45 2.05 2.30
CA PRO A 99 -14.22 1.69 3.50
C PRO A 99 -13.46 0.73 4.42
N LEU A 100 -12.62 -0.16 3.88
CA LEU A 100 -11.81 -1.10 4.67
C LEU A 100 -10.72 -0.34 5.45
N PHE A 101 -10.06 0.63 4.80
CA PHE A 101 -9.10 1.51 5.45
C PHE A 101 -9.75 2.36 6.55
N ALA A 102 -10.98 2.86 6.34
CA ALA A 102 -11.71 3.62 7.35
C ALA A 102 -12.08 2.77 8.59
N LYS A 103 -12.37 1.48 8.40
CA LYS A 103 -12.65 0.52 9.48
C LYS A 103 -11.38 -0.01 10.16
N GLY A 104 -10.22 0.19 9.55
CA GLY A 104 -8.94 -0.34 9.99
C GLY A 104 -8.74 -1.83 9.65
N ASP A 105 -9.48 -2.33 8.65
CA ASP A 105 -9.43 -3.70 8.13
C ASP A 105 -8.34 -3.81 7.05
N TYR A 106 -7.11 -3.51 7.45
CA TYR A 106 -5.95 -3.42 6.55
C TYR A 106 -5.64 -4.72 5.79
N GLN A 107 -5.90 -5.88 6.39
CA GLN A 107 -5.64 -7.15 5.75
C GLN A 107 -6.54 -7.37 4.52
N GLN A 108 -7.86 -7.14 4.67
CA GLN A 108 -8.79 -7.24 3.55
C GLN A 108 -8.50 -6.18 2.48
N ALA A 109 -8.07 -4.99 2.89
CA ALA A 109 -7.67 -3.94 1.96
C ALA A 109 -6.46 -4.36 1.11
N LEU A 110 -5.41 -4.91 1.74
CA LEU A 110 -4.23 -5.40 1.03
C LEU A 110 -4.55 -6.61 0.15
N ASP A 111 -5.43 -7.50 0.60
CA ASP A 111 -5.88 -8.65 -0.19
C ASP A 111 -6.61 -8.21 -1.46
N ALA A 112 -7.47 -7.18 -1.36
CA ALA A 112 -8.13 -6.60 -2.53
C ALA A 112 -7.14 -5.90 -3.47
N LEU A 113 -6.10 -5.26 -2.95
CA LEU A 113 -5.05 -4.65 -3.80
C LEU A 113 -4.15 -5.70 -4.46
N ALA A 114 -4.04 -6.90 -3.88
CA ALA A 114 -3.25 -7.99 -4.46
C ALA A 114 -3.77 -8.45 -5.83
N THR A 115 -5.05 -8.20 -6.12
CA THR A 115 -5.68 -8.60 -7.39
C THR A 115 -5.41 -7.61 -8.53
N LEU A 116 -4.90 -6.42 -8.23
CA LEU A 116 -4.40 -5.47 -9.24
C LEU A 116 -3.07 -6.02 -9.78
N ARG A 117 -3.12 -6.60 -10.98
CA ARG A 117 -1.96 -6.99 -11.78
C ARG A 117 -1.88 -6.17 -13.06
#